data_AF-A0A949ZA43-F1
#
_entry.id   AF-A0A949ZA43-F1
#
_cell.length_a   1.000
_cell.length_b   1.000
_cell.length_c   1.000
_cell.angle_alpha   90.00
_cell.angle_beta   90.00
_cell.angle_gamma   90.00
#
_symmetry.space_group_name_H-M   'P 1'
#
loop_
_entity.id
_entity.type
_entity.pdbx_description
1 polymer ?
#
loop_
_entity_poly.entity_id
_entity_poly.type
_entity_poly.pdbx_seq_one_letter_code
_entity_poly.pdbx_strand_id
1 'polypeptide(L)'
;MLTGDAAELLDPFTGQGVAAALALSAPASAAVEDLLRGEPESLVERRYAARWRGIVGPRRMLTRLVHALIHNPWLRRRALRGMRRDTHAAHAIVAAVSGDWPVAGALPPSALLRLLAS
;
A
#
# COMPACT_ATOMS: atom_id res chain seq x y z
N MET A 1 -19.49 1.10 9.47
CA MET A 1 -18.10 0.80 9.04
C MET A 1 -18.08 -0.27 7.95
N LEU A 2 -17.26 -0.08 6.90
CA LEU A 2 -16.98 -1.08 5.86
C LEU A 2 -15.52 -1.55 6.01
N THR A 3 -15.22 -2.83 5.76
CA THR A 3 -13.87 -3.43 5.84
C THR A 3 -13.62 -4.41 4.70
N GLY A 4 -12.34 -4.69 4.40
CA GLY A 4 -11.94 -5.62 3.33
C GLY A 4 -12.36 -5.16 1.94
N ASP A 5 -12.67 -6.11 1.05
CA ASP A 5 -13.10 -5.83 -0.33
C ASP A 5 -14.43 -5.08 -0.40
N ALA A 6 -15.24 -5.10 0.67
CA ALA A 6 -16.43 -4.27 0.79
C ALA A 6 -16.10 -2.78 1.00
N ALA A 7 -14.87 -2.44 1.40
CA ALA A 7 -14.41 -1.06 1.56
C ALA A 7 -13.65 -0.55 0.33
N GLU A 8 -12.80 -1.36 -0.30
CA GLU A 8 -12.14 -1.04 -1.57
C GLU A 8 -11.60 -2.32 -2.21
N LEU A 9 -11.99 -2.61 -3.45
CA LEU A 9 -11.38 -3.69 -4.24
C LEU A 9 -10.03 -3.21 -4.77
N LEU A 10 -8.94 -3.77 -4.22
CA LEU A 10 -7.59 -3.53 -4.72
C LEU A 10 -7.34 -4.37 -5.99
N ASP A 11 -6.63 -3.77 -6.94
CA ASP A 11 -6.24 -4.44 -8.19
C ASP A 11 -5.51 -5.78 -7.91
N PRO A 12 -5.97 -6.90 -8.49
CA PRO A 12 -5.41 -8.22 -8.23
C PRO A 12 -3.99 -8.39 -8.78
N PHE A 13 -3.52 -7.52 -9.68
CA PHE A 13 -2.23 -7.64 -10.36
C PHE A 13 -1.04 -7.60 -9.38
N THR A 14 -1.20 -6.99 -8.22
CA THR A 14 -0.16 -6.92 -7.17
C THR A 14 -0.38 -7.95 -6.05
N GLY A 15 -1.45 -8.75 -6.10
CA GLY A 15 -1.80 -9.75 -5.08
C GLY A 15 -2.12 -9.17 -3.70
N GLN A 16 -2.29 -7.86 -3.57
CA GLN A 16 -2.35 -7.17 -2.27
C GLN A 16 -3.72 -7.25 -1.58
N GLY A 17 -4.77 -7.68 -2.26
CA GLY A 17 -6.14 -7.69 -1.73
C GLY A 17 -6.31 -8.55 -0.47
N VAL A 18 -5.88 -9.82 -0.53
CA VAL A 18 -5.99 -10.75 0.61
C VAL A 18 -5.13 -10.28 1.79
N ALA A 19 -3.89 -9.85 1.52
CA ALA A 19 -3.00 -9.32 2.55
C ALA A 19 -3.58 -8.04 3.21
N ALA A 20 -4.24 -7.18 2.43
CA ALA A 20 -4.92 -5.99 2.96
C ALA A 20 -6.13 -6.36 3.81
N ALA A 21 -6.96 -7.30 3.36
CA ALA A 21 -8.12 -7.78 4.11
C ALA A 21 -7.71 -8.37 5.46
N LEU A 22 -6.65 -9.20 5.49
CA LEU A 22 -6.08 -9.76 6.72
C LEU A 22 -5.53 -8.66 7.63
N ALA A 23 -4.79 -7.69 7.09
CA ALA A 23 -4.25 -6.58 7.88
C ALA A 23 -5.34 -5.65 8.45
N LEU A 24 -6.51 -5.57 7.80
CA LEU A 24 -7.65 -4.78 8.26
C LEU A 24 -8.47 -5.47 9.36
N SER A 25 -8.30 -6.78 9.57
CA SER A 25 -9.04 -7.54 10.59
C SER A 25 -8.86 -6.99 12.00
N ALA A 26 -7.62 -6.78 12.45
CA ALA A 26 -7.32 -6.27 13.78
C ALA A 26 -7.81 -4.82 14.01
N PRO A 27 -7.57 -3.85 13.09
CA PRO A 27 -8.18 -2.53 13.19
C PRO A 27 -9.71 -2.54 13.23
N ALA A 28 -10.36 -3.45 12.48
CA ALA A 28 -11.81 -3.57 12.47
C ALA A 28 -12.33 -4.14 13.80
N SER A 29 -11.69 -5.19 14.33
CA SER A 29 -12.01 -5.76 15.64
C SER A 29 -11.92 -4.70 16.75
N ALA A 30 -10.82 -3.94 16.77
CA ALA A 30 -10.63 -2.88 17.78
C ALA A 30 -11.71 -1.79 17.70
N ALA A 31 -12.15 -1.43 16.49
CA ALA A 31 -13.22 -0.45 16.33
C ALA A 31 -14.57 -0.98 16.83
N VAL A 32 -14.88 -2.25 16.60
CA VAL A 32 -16.10 -2.88 17.14
C VAL A 32 -16.06 -2.91 18.66
N GLU A 33 -14.93 -3.28 19.26
CA GLU A 33 -14.76 -3.26 20.71
C GLU A 33 -14.93 -1.86 21.32
N ASP A 34 -14.37 -0.82 20.69
CA ASP A 34 -14.50 0.56 21.16
C ASP A 34 -15.97 1.02 21.12
N LEU A 35 -16.71 0.68 20.06
CA LEU A 35 -18.16 0.94 19.98
C LEU A 35 -18.94 0.22 21.08
N LEU A 36 -18.62 -1.06 21.34
CA LEU A 36 -19.27 -1.85 22.39
C LEU A 36 -18.97 -1.30 23.80
N ARG A 37 -17.83 -0.63 23.99
CA ARG A 37 -17.48 0.07 25.25
C ARG A 37 -18.17 1.44 25.39
N GLY A 38 -18.92 1.88 24.38
CA GLY A 38 -19.62 3.17 24.40
C GLY A 38 -18.74 4.36 24.02
N GLU A 39 -17.61 4.13 23.36
CA GLU A 39 -16.82 5.24 22.80
C GLU A 39 -17.63 6.01 21.74
N PRO A 40 -17.43 7.34 21.61
CA PRO A 40 -18.14 8.13 20.61
C PRO A 40 -17.89 7.60 19.19
N GLU A 41 -18.96 7.33 18.44
CA GLU A 41 -18.87 6.76 17.09
C GLU A 41 -17.93 7.56 16.18
N SER A 42 -18.06 8.89 16.19
CA SER A 42 -17.20 9.78 15.39
C SER A 42 -15.70 9.66 15.72
N LEU A 43 -15.34 9.33 16.96
CA LEU A 43 -13.97 9.09 17.38
C LEU A 43 -13.47 7.75 16.85
N VAL A 44 -14.29 6.70 16.98
CA VAL A 44 -13.98 5.36 16.49
C VAL A 44 -13.81 5.36 14.98
N GLU A 45 -14.72 6.01 14.25
CA GLU A 45 -14.64 6.13 12.79
C GLU A 45 -13.37 6.85 12.34
N ARG A 46 -13.01 7.96 12.98
CA ARG A 46 -11.77 8.69 12.66
C ARG A 46 -10.52 7.83 12.89
N ARG A 47 -10.47 7.09 14.01
CA ARG A 47 -9.35 6.19 14.34
C ARG A 47 -9.25 5.04 13.34
N TYR A 48 -10.38 4.41 13.03
CA TYR A 48 -10.42 3.33 12.04
C TYR A 48 -10.01 3.83 10.66
N ALA A 49 -10.57 4.96 10.19
CA ALA A 49 -10.22 5.55 8.90
C ALA A 49 -8.75 5.95 8.79
N ALA A 50 -8.11 6.37 9.89
CA ALA A 50 -6.67 6.62 9.92
C ALA A 50 -5.86 5.33 9.74
N ARG A 51 -6.21 4.27 10.47
CA ARG A 51 -5.56 2.95 10.35
C ARG A 51 -5.76 2.34 8.96
N TRP A 52 -6.99 2.40 8.46
CA TRP A 52 -7.35 1.93 7.13
C TRP A 52 -6.52 2.63 6.06
N ARG A 53 -6.38 3.96 6.12
CA ARG A 53 -5.54 4.73 5.17
C ARG A 53 -4.07 4.34 5.25
N GLY A 54 -3.54 4.08 6.45
CA GLY A 54 -2.16 3.61 6.62
C GLY A 54 -1.89 2.24 6.02
N ILE A 55 -2.90 1.37 5.98
CA ILE A 55 -2.80 0.01 5.42
C ILE A 55 -3.04 0.02 3.91
N VAL A 56 -4.12 0.66 3.46
CA VAL A 56 -4.56 0.61 2.05
C VAL A 56 -3.84 1.64 1.19
N GLY A 57 -3.53 2.83 1.71
CA GLY A 57 -2.92 3.92 0.95
C GLY A 57 -1.60 3.54 0.26
N PRO A 58 -0.60 2.96 0.97
CA PRO A 58 0.64 2.50 0.37
C PRO A 58 0.44 1.43 -0.70
N ARG A 59 -0.47 0.47 -0.46
CA ARG A 59 -0.78 -0.61 -1.41
C ARG A 59 -1.42 -0.07 -2.69
N ARG A 60 -2.33 0.89 -2.55
CA ARG A 60 -2.94 1.62 -3.67
C ARG A 60 -1.90 2.37 -4.49
N MET A 61 -0.92 3.00 -3.82
CA MET A 61 0.19 3.67 -4.50
C MET A 61 1.04 2.69 -5.30
N LEU A 62 1.38 1.53 -4.72
CA LEU A 62 2.13 0.47 -5.41
C LEU A 62 1.37 -0.03 -6.65
N THR A 63 0.07 -0.31 -6.54
CA THR A 63 -0.77 -0.68 -7.69
C THR A 63 -0.70 0.37 -8.80
N ARG A 64 -0.88 1.65 -8.47
CA ARG A 64 -0.81 2.73 -9.49
C ARG A 64 0.57 2.81 -10.15
N LEU A 65 1.64 2.62 -9.36
CA LEU A 65 3.01 2.65 -9.84
C LEU A 65 3.27 1.49 -10.82
N VAL A 66 2.91 0.26 -10.44
CA VAL A 66 3.02 -0.92 -11.30
C VAL A 66 2.20 -0.73 -12.58
N HIS A 67 0.97 -0.24 -12.44
CA HIS A 67 0.10 0.02 -13.58
C HIS A 67 0.71 1.05 -14.54
N ALA A 68 1.30 2.13 -14.02
CA ALA A 68 2.01 3.14 -14.81
C ALA A 68 3.25 2.57 -15.52
N LEU A 69 4.02 1.69 -14.87
CA LEU A 69 5.18 1.03 -15.49
C LEU A 69 4.79 0.07 -16.60
N ILE A 70 3.67 -0.63 -16.46
CA ILE A 70 3.17 -1.55 -17.49
C ILE A 70 2.71 -0.75 -18.72
N HIS A 71 1.91 0.29 -18.51
CA HIS A 71 1.24 1.03 -19.58
C HIS A 71 2.09 2.12 -20.23
N ASN A 72 3.19 2.55 -19.60
CA ASN A 72 4.07 3.57 -20.15
C ASN A 72 5.49 3.02 -20.43
N PRO A 73 5.81 2.72 -21.71
CA PRO A 73 7.12 2.19 -22.10
C PRO A 73 8.30 3.10 -21.75
N TRP A 74 8.08 4.42 -21.68
CA TRP A 74 9.13 5.37 -21.31
C TRP A 74 9.46 5.26 -19.82
N LEU A 75 8.44 5.21 -18.95
CA LEU A 75 8.62 4.98 -17.51
C LEU A 75 9.28 3.63 -17.24
N ARG A 76 8.87 2.58 -17.95
CA ARG A 76 9.49 1.24 -17.86
C ARG A 76 10.99 1.27 -18.15
N ARG A 77 11.39 1.89 -19.27
CA ARG A 77 12.81 1.99 -19.65
C ARG A 77 13.63 2.81 -18.67
N ARG A 78 13.03 3.83 -18.06
CA ARG A 78 13.65 4.70 -17.06
C ARG A 78 13.84 3.95 -15.73
N ALA A 79 12.80 3.27 -15.27
CA ALA A 79 12.84 2.39 -14.10
C ALA A 79 13.90 1.29 -14.23
N LEU A 80 13.96 0.59 -15.37
CA LEU A 80 14.98 -0.43 -15.63
C LEU A 80 16.39 0.14 -15.64
N ARG A 81 16.59 1.35 -16.19
CA ARG A 81 17.89 2.04 -16.13
C ARG A 81 18.27 2.43 -14.72
N GLY A 82 17.33 2.94 -13.93
CA GLY A 82 17.52 3.25 -12.51
C GLY A 82 17.87 2.01 -11.68
N MET A 83 17.12 0.92 -11.84
CA MET A 83 17.35 -0.35 -11.14
C MET A 83 18.71 -0.99 -11.46
N ARG A 84 19.22 -0.80 -12.68
CA ARG A 84 20.57 -1.27 -13.05
C ARG A 84 21.69 -0.44 -12.40
N ARG A 85 21.40 0.78 -11.95
CA ARG A 85 22.37 1.67 -11.29
C ARG A 85 22.28 1.61 -9.76
N ASP A 86 21.10 1.29 -9.23
CA ASP A 86 20.83 1.22 -7.80
C ASP A 86 20.09 -0.08 -7.45
N THR A 87 20.87 -1.10 -7.11
CA THR A 87 20.39 -2.43 -6.71
C THR A 87 19.57 -2.36 -5.41
N HIS A 88 19.83 -1.39 -4.53
CA HIS A 88 19.07 -1.21 -3.29
C HIS A 88 17.63 -0.79 -3.57
N ALA A 89 17.41 0.11 -4.53
CA ALA A 89 16.07 0.51 -4.94
C ALA A 89 15.30 -0.65 -5.59
N ALA A 90 15.98 -1.52 -6.34
CA ALA A 90 15.38 -2.72 -6.91
C ALA A 90 14.94 -3.73 -5.83
N HIS A 91 15.79 -4.01 -4.84
CA HIS A 91 15.45 -4.87 -3.70
C HIS A 91 14.28 -4.32 -2.88
N ALA A 92 14.23 -3.00 -2.67
CA ALA A 92 13.13 -2.37 -1.94
C ALA A 92 11.78 -2.54 -2.66
N ILE A 93 11.75 -2.43 -4.00
CA ILE A 93 10.54 -2.69 -4.80
C ILE A 93 10.10 -4.15 -4.68
N VAL A 94 11.04 -5.10 -4.82
CA VAL A 94 10.72 -6.53 -4.71
C VAL A 94 10.19 -6.84 -3.31
N ALA A 95 10.83 -6.36 -2.25
CA ALA A 95 10.35 -6.55 -0.89
C ALA A 95 8.97 -5.91 -0.64
N ALA A 96 8.67 -4.77 -1.26
CA ALA A 96 7.36 -4.14 -1.20
C ALA A 96 6.26 -4.97 -1.88
N VAL A 97 6.58 -5.58 -3.02
CA VAL A 97 5.65 -6.41 -3.80
C VAL A 97 5.42 -7.77 -3.14
N SER A 98 6.49 -8.41 -2.64
CA SER A 98 6.43 -9.69 -1.94
C SER A 98 5.71 -9.62 -0.59
N GLY A 99 5.54 -8.42 -0.03
CA GLY A 99 4.96 -8.23 1.30
C GLY A 99 5.94 -8.48 2.46
N ASP A 100 7.22 -8.72 2.15
CA ASP A 100 8.29 -8.92 3.13
C ASP A 100 8.65 -7.64 3.91
N TRP A 101 8.23 -6.47 3.42
CA TRP A 101 8.47 -5.18 4.05
C TRP A 101 7.24 -4.25 3.94
N PRO A 102 6.91 -3.45 4.98
CA PRO A 102 5.83 -2.47 4.88
C PRO A 102 6.06 -1.49 3.73
N VAL A 103 5.12 -1.44 2.78
CA VAL A 103 5.19 -0.65 1.54
C VAL A 103 5.57 0.83 1.79
N ALA A 104 5.13 1.42 2.90
CA ALA A 104 5.48 2.79 3.29
C ALA A 104 6.99 2.99 3.56
N GLY A 105 7.69 1.97 4.06
CA GLY A 105 9.14 1.98 4.25
C GLY A 105 9.92 1.54 3.01
N ALA A 106 9.30 0.72 2.15
CA ALA A 106 9.94 0.17 0.97
C ALA A 106 9.88 1.10 -0.27
N LEU A 107 8.91 2.02 -0.33
CA LEU A 107 8.74 2.98 -1.42
C LEU A 107 8.71 4.44 -0.93
N PRO A 108 9.77 4.97 -0.31
CA PRO A 108 9.82 6.39 -0.02
C PRO A 108 9.82 7.20 -1.33
N PRO A 109 9.26 8.42 -1.36
CA PRO A 109 9.24 9.28 -2.55
C PRO A 109 10.63 9.49 -3.16
N SER A 110 11.68 9.46 -2.33
CA SER A 110 13.07 9.56 -2.75
C SER A 110 13.59 8.31 -3.48
N ALA A 111 13.10 7.10 -3.16
CA ALA A 111 13.42 5.89 -3.92
C ALA A 111 12.72 5.92 -5.29
N LEU A 112 11.46 6.35 -5.31
CA LEU A 112 10.69 6.58 -6.54
C LEU A 112 11.37 7.60 -7.46
N LEU A 113 11.80 8.74 -6.92
CA LEU A 113 12.55 9.76 -7.65
C LEU A 113 13.89 9.23 -8.15
N ARG A 114 14.65 8.47 -7.34
CA ARG A 114 15.91 7.86 -7.80
C ARG A 114 15.70 6.88 -8.97
N LEU A 115 14.60 6.13 -8.94
CA LEU A 115 14.21 5.22 -10.01
C LEU A 115 13.77 5.97 -11.28
N LEU A 116 13.13 7.12 -11.10
CA LEU A 116 12.49 7.90 -12.16
C LEU A 116 13.21 9.19 -12.54
N ALA A 117 14.40 9.52 -12.03
CA ALA A 117 15.13 10.75 -12.36
C ALA A 117 16.23 10.54 -13.42
N SER A 118 16.45 9.30 -13.88
CA SER A 118 17.56 8.91 -14.78
C SER A 118 17.28 8.97 -16.29
#